data_AF-A0A1I5WJP5-F1
#
_entry.id   AF-A0A1I5WJP5-F1
#
_cell.length_a   1.000
_cell.length_b   1.000
_cell.length_c   1.000
_cell.angle_alpha   90.00
_cell.angle_beta   90.00
_cell.angle_gamma   90.00
#
_symmetry.space_group_name_H-M   'P 1'
#
loop_
_entity.id
_entity.type
_entity.pdbx_description
1 polymer ?
#
loop_
_entity_poly.entity_id
_entity_poly.type
_entity_poly.pdbx_seq_one_letter_code
_entity_poly.pdbx_strand_id
1 'polypeptide(L)'
;MLYELGIRTNLRLFLEQLLQVFFVGLTIGLQRTVIPALAESEFGVAEGTMTALFAFVVSFGAVKGAMNFVSGRLSERAGRRRVLIWGWIVALPIPFVILYA
;
A
#
# COMPACT_ATOMS: atom_id res chain seq x y z
N MET A 1 -15.11 -24.54 10.89
CA MET A 1 -13.68 -24.41 10.55
C MET A 1 -12.95 -24.09 11.85
N LEU A 2 -12.38 -25.11 12.50
CA LEU A 2 -11.60 -24.95 13.72
C LEU A 2 -10.25 -24.35 13.34
N TYR A 3 -10.04 -23.06 13.61
CA TYR A 3 -8.72 -22.44 13.46
C TYR A 3 -7.94 -22.73 14.74
N GLU A 4 -6.97 -23.64 14.65
CA GLU A 4 -6.01 -23.82 15.75
C GLU A 4 -5.16 -22.55 15.87
N LEU A 5 -5.25 -21.90 17.03
CA LEU A 5 -4.53 -20.66 17.30
C LEU A 5 -3.08 -21.00 17.64
N GLY A 6 -2.14 -20.52 16.82
CA GLY A 6 -0.71 -20.69 17.06
C GLY A 6 0.13 -20.28 15.87
N ILE A 7 1.16 -19.47 16.11
CA ILE A 7 2.13 -19.05 15.06
C ILE A 7 2.81 -20.28 14.49
N ARG A 8 3.22 -21.24 15.35
CA ARG A 8 3.85 -22.51 14.94
C ARG A 8 2.94 -23.35 14.04
N THR A 9 1.68 -23.50 14.43
CA THR A 9 0.68 -24.29 13.67
C THR A 9 0.33 -23.64 12.33
N ASN A 10 0.34 -22.31 12.25
CA ASN A 10 -0.01 -21.55 11.04
C ASN A 10 1.21 -20.86 10.40
N LEU A 11 2.42 -21.42 10.58
CA LEU A 11 3.68 -20.81 10.14
C LEU A 11 3.63 -20.37 8.68
N ARG A 12 3.02 -21.19 7.82
CA ARG A 12 2.92 -20.87 6.39
C ARG A 12 2.09 -19.61 6.14
N LEU A 13 0.88 -19.52 6.69
CA LEU A 13 0.00 -18.34 6.55
C LEU A 13 0.66 -17.10 7.19
N PHE A 14 1.37 -17.29 8.30
CA PHE A 14 2.11 -16.23 8.96
C PHE A 14 3.25 -15.70 8.06
N LEU A 15 4.05 -16.59 7.46
CA LEU A 15 5.14 -16.21 6.56
C LEU A 15 4.63 -15.53 5.30
N GLU A 16 3.54 -16.04 4.71
CA GLU A 16 2.89 -15.42 3.55
C GLU A 16 2.42 -13.99 3.88
N GLN A 17 1.78 -13.79 5.04
CA GLN A 17 1.37 -12.48 5.51
C GLN A 17 2.56 -11.57 5.82
N LEU A 18 3.62 -12.10 6.43
CA LEU A 18 4.82 -11.36 6.79
C LEU A 18 5.54 -10.84 5.54
N LEU A 19 5.75 -11.71 4.55
CA LEU A 19 6.34 -11.35 3.26
C LEU A 19 5.49 -10.28 2.55
N GLN A 20 4.17 -10.45 2.53
CA GLN A 20 3.27 -9.47 1.94
C GLN A 20 3.41 -8.10 2.62
N VAL A 21 3.35 -8.06 3.95
CA VAL A 21 3.48 -6.80 4.71
C VAL A 21 4.86 -6.17 4.49
N PHE A 22 5.91 -6.99 4.40
CA PHE A 22 7.26 -6.53 4.12
C PHE A 22 7.37 -5.86 2.74
N PHE A 23 6.95 -6.54 1.67
CA PHE A 23 7.03 -5.98 0.30
C PHE A 23 6.17 -4.73 0.13
N VAL A 24 4.97 -4.72 0.70
CA VAL A 24 4.08 -3.54 0.67
C VAL A 24 4.71 -2.40 1.46
N GLY A 25 5.26 -2.68 2.65
CA GLY A 25 5.96 -1.69 3.47
C GLY A 25 7.17 -1.09 2.77
N LEU A 26 7.97 -1.93 2.11
CA LEU A 26 9.15 -1.50 1.34
C LEU A 26 8.76 -0.61 0.16
N THR A 27 7.72 -0.99 -0.59
CA THR A 27 7.25 -0.21 -1.75
C THR A 27 6.68 1.15 -1.33
N ILE A 28 5.83 1.19 -0.31
CA ILE A 28 5.24 2.44 0.19
C ILE A 28 6.33 3.32 0.84
N GLY A 29 7.29 2.71 1.53
CA GLY A 29 8.45 3.40 2.10
C GLY A 29 9.26 4.11 1.03
N LEU A 30 9.63 3.38 -0.04
CA LEU A 30 10.35 3.94 -1.18
C LEU A 30 9.56 5.05 -1.89
N GLN A 31 8.25 4.88 -2.11
CA GLN A 31 7.43 5.94 -2.71
C GLN A 31 7.43 7.22 -1.87
N ARG A 32 7.41 7.11 -0.54
CA ARG A 32 7.43 8.26 0.37
C ARG A 32 8.76 9.00 0.39
N THR A 33 9.86 8.36 0.01
CA THR A 33 11.18 9.00 -0.07
C THR A 33 11.48 9.49 -1.49
N VAL A 34 11.10 8.73 -2.50
CA VAL A 34 11.45 9.00 -3.91
C VAL A 34 10.49 10.02 -4.54
N ILE A 35 9.18 9.94 -4.31
CA ILE A 35 8.23 10.85 -4.95
C ILE A 35 8.48 12.32 -4.55
N PRO A 36 8.74 12.65 -3.27
CA PRO A 36 9.09 14.01 -2.90
C PRO A 36 10.43 14.47 -3.47
N ALA A 37 11.46 13.60 -3.45
CA ALA A 37 12.76 13.91 -4.02
C ALA A 37 12.70 14.16 -5.53
N LEU A 38 11.85 13.44 -6.25
CA LEU A 38 11.63 13.62 -7.69
C LEU A 38 10.79 14.88 -7.99
N ALA A 39 9.84 15.22 -7.10
CA ALA A 39 9.08 16.47 -7.19
C ALA A 39 9.97 17.72 -7.01
N GLU A 40 11.02 17.60 -6.20
CA GLU A 40 12.04 18.64 -6.02
C GLU A 40 12.92 18.81 -7.29
N SER A 41 13.28 17.72 -7.98
CA SER A 41 14.21 17.78 -9.12
C SER A 41 13.54 18.05 -10.48
N GLU A 42 12.38 17.48 -10.76
CA GLU A 42 11.74 17.51 -12.09
C GLU A 42 10.65 18.60 -12.22
N PHE A 43 9.94 18.91 -11.14
CA PHE A 43 8.76 19.81 -11.19
C PHE A 43 9.06 21.26 -10.80
N GLY A 44 10.32 21.62 -10.53
CA GLY A 44 10.74 22.99 -10.24
C GLY A 44 10.05 23.62 -9.01
N VAL A 45 9.52 22.78 -8.12
CA VAL A 45 8.83 23.22 -6.91
C VAL A 45 9.90 23.78 -5.97
N ALA A 46 9.80 25.08 -5.66
CA ALA A 46 10.79 25.84 -4.91
C ALA A 46 11.31 25.08 -3.67
N GLU A 47 12.64 25.16 -3.48
CA GLU A 47 13.41 24.55 -2.40
C GLU A 47 12.67 24.58 -1.05
N GLY A 48 12.48 23.42 -0.43
CA GLY A 48 12.03 23.35 0.98
C GLY A 48 10.54 23.56 1.23
N THR A 49 9.67 23.37 0.23
CA THR A 49 8.23 23.56 0.46
C THR A 49 7.62 22.36 1.20
N MET A 50 7.67 22.39 2.54
CA MET A 50 6.96 21.48 3.44
C MET A 50 5.48 21.29 3.03
N THR A 51 4.89 22.28 2.38
CA THR A 51 3.53 22.26 1.81
C THR A 51 3.32 21.20 0.73
N ALA A 52 4.30 20.92 -0.15
CA ALA A 52 4.16 19.91 -1.20
C ALA A 52 4.22 18.49 -0.61
N LEU A 53 5.17 18.27 0.29
CA LEU A 53 5.24 17.06 1.12
C LEU A 53 3.96 16.86 1.94
N PHE A 54 3.47 17.90 2.60
CA PHE A 54 2.22 17.85 3.35
C PHE A 54 1.03 17.55 2.45
N ALA A 55 0.91 18.22 1.30
CA ALA A 55 -0.18 17.99 0.36
C ALA A 55 -0.18 16.54 -0.15
N PHE A 56 1.00 15.99 -0.47
CA PHE A 56 1.14 14.58 -0.83
C PHE A 56 0.76 13.65 0.33
N VAL A 57 1.31 13.86 1.53
CA VAL A 57 1.04 13.01 2.70
C VAL A 57 -0.43 13.05 3.11
N VAL A 58 -1.05 14.22 3.10
CA VAL A 58 -2.48 14.41 3.43
C VAL A 58 -3.35 13.76 2.36
N SER A 59 -3.09 14.02 1.07
CA SER A 59 -3.86 13.42 -0.02
C SER A 59 -3.72 11.90 -0.05
N PHE A 60 -2.49 11.39 0.05
CA PHE A 60 -2.20 9.96 0.14
C PHE A 60 -2.85 9.33 1.37
N GLY A 61 -2.77 10.00 2.52
CA GLY A 61 -3.37 9.56 3.78
C GLY A 61 -4.89 9.49 3.70
N ALA A 62 -5.53 10.50 3.11
CA ALA A 62 -6.98 10.55 2.91
C ALA A 62 -7.46 9.44 1.98
N VAL A 63 -6.81 9.27 0.82
CA VAL A 63 -7.13 8.19 -0.14
C VAL A 63 -6.93 6.82 0.50
N LYS A 64 -5.82 6.60 1.20
CA LYS A 64 -5.54 5.33 1.89
C LYS A 64 -6.57 5.04 2.98
N GLY A 65 -6.96 6.05 3.76
CA GLY A 65 -8.00 5.92 4.79
C GLY A 65 -9.34 5.53 4.18
N ALA A 66 -9.77 6.23 3.13
CA ALA A 66 -10.99 5.90 2.40
C ALA A 66 -10.96 4.47 1.82
N MET A 67 -9.84 4.09 1.19
CA MET A 67 -9.68 2.75 0.62
C MET A 67 -9.70 1.65 1.68
N ASN A 68 -9.09 1.88 2.85
CA ASN A 68 -9.17 0.93 3.96
C ASN A 68 -10.59 0.78 4.51
N PHE A 69 -11.36 1.87 4.60
CA PHE A 69 -12.76 1.81 5.01
C PHE A 69 -13.63 1.03 4.01
N VAL A 70 -13.48 1.32 2.72
CA VAL A 70 -14.18 0.60 1.64
C VAL A 70 -13.78 -0.87 1.63
N SER A 71 -12.49 -1.17 1.75
CA SER A 71 -11.96 -2.53 1.82
C SER A 71 -12.49 -3.29 3.03
N GLY A 72 -12.64 -2.63 4.19
CA GLY A 72 -13.27 -3.20 5.39
C GLY A 72 -14.71 -3.65 5.13
N ARG A 73 -15.56 -2.74 4.62
CA ARG A 73 -16.96 -3.08 4.27
C ARG A 73 -17.05 -4.11 3.15
N LEU A 74 -16.15 -4.07 2.18
CA LEU A 74 -16.11 -5.06 1.10
C LEU A 74 -15.66 -6.43 1.62
N SER A 75 -14.76 -6.47 2.60
CA SER A 75 -14.27 -7.70 3.23
C SER A 75 -15.35 -8.39 4.05
N GLU A 76 -16.24 -7.64 4.70
CA GLU A 76 -17.40 -8.19 5.41
C GLU A 76 -18.39 -8.87 4.45
N ARG A 77 -18.60 -8.31 3.24
CA ARG A 77 -19.55 -8.85 2.26
C ARG A 77 -18.97 -9.95 1.36
N ALA A 78 -17.74 -9.78 0.87
CA ALA A 78 -17.12 -10.68 -0.11
C ALA A 78 -16.17 -11.71 0.52
N GLY A 79 -15.79 -11.52 1.79
CA GLY A 79 -14.80 -12.33 2.49
C GLY A 79 -13.37 -11.81 2.29
N ARG A 80 -12.60 -11.81 3.38
CA ARG A 80 -11.27 -11.20 3.50
C ARG A 80 -10.26 -11.66 2.45
N ARG A 81 -10.28 -12.95 2.08
CA ARG A 81 -9.38 -13.52 1.07
C ARG A 81 -9.65 -12.98 -0.35
N ARG A 82 -10.93 -12.80 -0.72
CA ARG A 82 -11.28 -12.28 -2.06
C ARG A 82 -10.83 -10.83 -2.21
N VAL A 83 -11.07 -10.00 -1.21
CA VAL A 83 -10.66 -8.58 -1.22
C VAL A 83 -9.13 -8.45 -1.35
N LEU A 84 -8.38 -9.32 -0.66
CA LEU A 84 -6.92 -9.39 -0.80
C LEU A 84 -6.46 -9.72 -2.23
N ILE A 85 -7.09 -10.71 -2.87
CA ILE A 85 -6.75 -11.11 -4.24
C ILE A 85 -7.08 -9.98 -5.23
N TRP A 86 -8.26 -9.38 -5.13
CA TRP A 86 -8.65 -8.25 -5.97
C TRP A 86 -7.71 -7.06 -5.80
N GLY A 87 -7.30 -6.75 -4.57
CA GLY A 87 -6.32 -5.70 -4.29
C GLY A 87 -4.97 -5.96 -4.97
N TRP A 88 -4.49 -7.21 -4.94
CA TRP A 88 -3.25 -7.58 -5.63
C TRP A 88 -3.35 -7.52 -7.15
N ILE A 89 -4.48 -7.93 -7.74
CA ILE A 89 -4.71 -7.82 -9.19
C ILE A 89 -4.66 -6.36 -9.64
N VAL A 90 -5.23 -5.44 -8.86
CA VAL A 90 -5.17 -4.00 -9.15
C VAL A 90 -3.79 -3.39 -8.87
N ALA A 91 -3.01 -3.97 -7.95
CA ALA A 91 -1.67 -3.48 -7.63
C ALA A 91 -0.60 -3.92 -8.66
N LEU A 92 -0.77 -5.10 -9.27
CA LEU A 92 0.21 -5.68 -10.20
C LEU A 92 0.53 -4.83 -11.45
N PRO A 93 -0.41 -4.05 -12.04
CA PRO A 93 -0.14 -3.15 -13.15
C PRO A 93 0.66 -1.90 -12.77
N ILE A 94 0.64 -1.48 -11.49
CA ILE A 94 1.22 -0.19 -11.06
C ILE A 94 2.71 -0.06 -11.40
N PRO A 95 3.58 -1.05 -11.15
CA PRO A 95 4.99 -0.96 -11.51
C PRO A 95 5.22 -0.84 -13.02
N PHE A 96 4.38 -1.50 -13.84
CA PHE A 96 4.48 -1.39 -15.29
C PHE A 96 4.07 0.01 -15.76
N VAL A 97 3.00 0.56 -15.21
CA VAL A 97 2.59 1.95 -15.51
C VAL A 97 3.70 2.93 -15.17
N ILE A 98 4.36 2.78 -14.01
CA ILE A 98 5.49 3.65 -13.61
C ILE A 98 6.71 3.47 -14.52
N LEU A 99 6.98 2.25 -15.01
CA LEU A 99 8.10 1.99 -15.90
C LEU A 99 7.89 2.61 -17.30
N TYR A 100 6.64 2.70 -17.76
CA TYR A 100 6.29 3.20 -19.10
C TYR A 100 5.80 4.66 -19.11
N ALA A 101 5.59 5.28 -17.93
CA ALA A 101 5.20 6.68 -17.79
C ALA A 101 6.42 7.59 -17.68
#